data_AF-A0A6N8XIB7-F1
#
_entry.id   AF-A0A6N8XIB7-F1
#
_cell.length_a   1.000
_cell.length_b   1.000
_cell.length_c   1.000
_cell.angle_alpha   90.00
_cell.angle_beta   90.00
_cell.angle_gamma   90.00
#
_symmetry.space_group_name_H-M   'P 1'
#
loop_
_entity.id
_entity.type
_entity.pdbx_description
1 polymer ?
#
loop_
_entity_poly.entity_id
_entity_poly.type
_entity_poly.pdbx_seq_one_letter_code
_entity_poly.pdbx_strand_id
1 'polypeptide(L)'
;MPRLLPFACAALPALLLPAAALADAIDGHWCHEDGRRMTIEGPAIVTPGGTAMTGDYDRHGFVYVIPPGEPGAGKRVTMQLIDEYTVILRTGPDSAKAVEQVWKRCAKPMA
;
A
#
# COMPACT_ATOMS: atom_id res chain seq x y z
N MET A 1 -47.48 -43.89 21.29
CA MET A 1 -46.36 -43.96 20.31
C MET A 1 -45.85 -42.54 20.08
N PRO A 2 -44.58 -42.22 20.41
CA PRO A 2 -44.11 -40.83 20.39
C PRO A 2 -43.81 -40.40 18.95
N ARG A 3 -44.32 -39.23 18.55
CA ARG A 3 -43.90 -38.57 17.30
C ARG A 3 -42.65 -37.76 17.60
N LEU A 4 -41.53 -38.16 17.01
CA LEU A 4 -40.28 -37.39 16.99
C LEU A 4 -40.49 -36.12 16.17
N LEU A 5 -40.29 -34.94 16.77
CA LEU A 5 -40.17 -33.67 16.05
C LEU A 5 -38.76 -33.58 15.44
N PRO A 6 -38.62 -33.15 14.17
CA PRO A 6 -37.32 -32.97 13.56
C PRO A 6 -36.62 -31.74 14.15
N PHE A 7 -35.35 -31.91 14.53
CA PHE A 7 -34.45 -30.82 14.88
C PHE A 7 -34.30 -29.88 13.68
N ALA A 8 -34.87 -28.68 13.76
CA ALA A 8 -34.60 -27.60 12.82
C ALA A 8 -33.17 -27.10 13.06
N CYS A 9 -32.22 -27.57 12.26
CA CYS A 9 -30.90 -26.94 12.14
C CYS A 9 -31.09 -25.55 11.50
N ALA A 10 -31.19 -24.51 12.34
CA ALA A 10 -31.07 -23.14 11.90
C ALA A 10 -29.63 -22.89 11.45
N ALA A 11 -29.35 -23.04 10.15
CA ALA A 11 -28.08 -22.66 9.56
C ALA A 11 -27.98 -21.12 9.56
N LEU A 12 -27.13 -20.56 10.43
CA LEU A 12 -26.73 -19.16 10.36
C LEU A 12 -25.90 -18.97 9.06
N PRO A 13 -26.31 -18.10 8.13
CA PRO A 13 -25.45 -17.74 7.01
C PRO A 13 -24.31 -16.86 7.54
N ALA A 14 -23.09 -17.38 7.52
CA ALA A 14 -21.89 -16.59 7.78
C ALA A 14 -21.71 -15.58 6.64
N LEU A 15 -22.00 -14.31 6.92
CA LEU A 15 -21.71 -13.17 6.04
C LEU A 15 -20.18 -13.01 5.93
N LEU A 16 -19.58 -13.61 4.90
CA LEU A 16 -18.21 -13.35 4.52
C LEU A 16 -18.15 -11.92 3.95
N LEU A 17 -17.58 -10.99 4.72
CA LEU A 17 -17.27 -9.65 4.22
C LEU A 17 -16.25 -9.79 3.07
N PRO A 18 -16.45 -9.12 1.93
CA PRO A 18 -15.48 -9.14 0.85
C PRO A 18 -14.19 -8.48 1.35
N ALA A 19 -13.13 -9.29 1.52
CA ALA A 19 -11.78 -8.74 1.58
C ALA A 19 -11.53 -8.11 0.21
N ALA A 20 -11.15 -6.82 0.19
CA ALA A 20 -10.64 -6.22 -1.02
C ALA A 20 -9.47 -7.09 -1.48
N ALA A 21 -9.64 -7.80 -2.60
CA ALA A 21 -8.55 -8.52 -3.22
C ALA A 21 -7.56 -7.44 -3.67
N LEU A 22 -6.51 -7.25 -2.88
CA LEU A 22 -5.39 -6.46 -3.31
C LEU A 22 -4.77 -7.29 -4.43
N ALA A 23 -5.04 -6.87 -5.66
CA ALA A 23 -4.33 -7.37 -6.81
C ALA A 23 -2.86 -6.99 -6.61
N ASP A 24 -1.96 -7.84 -7.10
CA ASP A 24 -0.51 -7.67 -7.16
C ASP A 24 -0.12 -6.31 -7.83
N ALA A 25 -0.28 -5.24 -7.05
CA ALA A 25 -0.27 -3.85 -7.47
C ALA A 25 0.23 -2.95 -6.33
N ILE A 26 1.07 -1.97 -6.69
CA ILE A 26 1.69 -1.04 -5.77
C ILE A 26 0.71 0.01 -5.23
N ASP A 27 -0.48 0.12 -5.83
CA ASP A 27 -1.59 0.95 -5.38
C ASP A 27 -1.95 0.66 -3.92
N GLY A 28 -2.17 1.71 -3.15
CA GLY A 28 -2.61 1.63 -1.76
C GLY A 28 -1.88 2.58 -0.83
N HIS A 29 -2.06 2.35 0.46
CA HIS A 29 -1.45 3.14 1.51
C HIS A 29 -0.26 2.41 2.11
N TRP A 30 0.84 3.13 2.26
CA TRP A 30 2.10 2.61 2.76
C TRP A 30 2.55 3.40 3.96
N CYS A 31 3.04 2.68 4.96
CA CYS A 31 3.48 3.22 6.24
C CYS A 31 4.93 2.81 6.47
N HIS A 32 5.74 3.77 6.90
CA HIS A 32 7.09 3.52 7.37
C HIS A 32 7.08 3.43 8.90
N GLU A 33 8.09 2.76 9.48
CA GLU A 33 8.19 2.56 10.93
C GLU A 33 8.33 3.86 11.74
N ASP A 34 8.84 4.92 11.11
CA ASP A 34 8.98 6.27 11.71
C ASP A 34 7.67 7.09 11.68
N GLY A 35 6.56 6.49 11.25
CA GLY A 35 5.24 7.13 11.20
C GLY A 35 4.95 7.91 9.92
N ARG A 36 5.91 8.03 8.99
CA ARG A 36 5.63 8.60 7.65
C ARG A 36 4.66 7.70 6.88
N ARG A 37 3.88 8.33 6.00
CA ARG A 37 2.85 7.67 5.19
C ARG A 37 2.89 8.17 3.76
N MET A 38 2.58 7.29 2.81
CA MET A 38 2.33 7.68 1.42
C MET A 38 1.12 6.93 0.87
N THR A 39 0.55 7.45 -0.21
CA THR A 39 -0.56 6.80 -0.93
C THR A 39 -0.28 6.81 -2.42
N ILE A 40 -0.52 5.70 -3.10
CA ILE A 40 -0.37 5.54 -4.55
C ILE A 40 -1.71 5.10 -5.13
N GLU A 41 -2.18 5.79 -6.17
CA GLU A 41 -3.40 5.48 -6.93
C GLU A 41 -3.09 5.68 -8.42
N GLY A 42 -2.73 4.59 -9.10
CA GLY A 42 -2.13 4.62 -10.43
C GLY A 42 -0.91 5.56 -10.46
N PRO A 43 -0.82 6.48 -11.44
CA PRO A 43 0.29 7.43 -11.52
C PRO A 43 0.24 8.52 -10.44
N ALA A 44 -0.83 8.64 -9.66
CA ALA A 44 -0.95 9.65 -8.61
C ALA A 44 -0.29 9.18 -7.31
N ILE A 45 0.42 10.08 -6.64
CA ILE A 45 1.05 9.84 -5.34
C ILE A 45 0.80 11.02 -4.40
N VAL A 46 0.51 10.71 -3.13
CA VAL A 46 0.73 11.63 -2.01
C VAL A 46 2.03 11.21 -1.34
N THR A 47 3.05 12.06 -1.45
CA THR A 47 4.41 11.79 -0.94
C THR A 47 4.42 11.70 0.60
N PRO A 48 5.52 11.18 1.19
CA PRO A 48 5.71 11.24 2.64
C PRO A 48 5.65 12.65 3.25
N GLY A 49 5.96 13.69 2.47
CA GLY A 49 5.83 15.10 2.90
C GLY A 49 4.42 15.67 2.71
N GLY A 50 3.48 14.92 2.14
CA GLY A 50 2.09 15.32 1.94
C GLY A 50 1.80 16.00 0.60
N THR A 51 2.78 16.11 -0.30
CA THR A 51 2.58 16.69 -1.63
C THR A 51 1.84 15.72 -2.54
N ALA A 52 0.72 16.17 -3.11
CA ALA A 52 0.03 15.44 -4.17
C ALA A 52 0.69 15.74 -5.52
N MET A 53 1.13 14.71 -6.23
CA MET A 53 1.78 14.83 -7.54
C MET A 53 1.63 13.53 -8.36
N THR A 54 2.29 13.46 -9.50
CA THR A 54 2.35 12.25 -10.34
C THR A 54 3.78 11.72 -10.48
N GLY A 55 3.90 10.45 -10.87
CA GLY A 55 5.17 9.80 -11.18
C GLY A 55 5.05 8.75 -12.27
N ASP A 56 6.17 8.09 -12.58
CA ASP A 56 6.23 6.96 -13.52
C ASP A 56 5.72 5.71 -12.79
N TYR A 57 4.59 5.17 -13.25
CA TYR A 57 3.90 4.04 -12.62
C TYR A 57 4.01 2.76 -13.46
N ASP A 58 4.24 1.66 -12.76
CA ASP A 58 3.97 0.29 -13.20
C ASP A 58 3.20 -0.43 -12.08
N ARG A 59 2.52 -1.54 -12.37
CA ARG A 59 1.82 -2.31 -11.33
C ARG A 59 2.77 -2.72 -10.18
N HIS A 60 4.05 -2.95 -10.46
CA HIS A 60 5.03 -3.42 -9.47
C HIS A 60 6.02 -2.35 -9.02
N GLY A 61 5.89 -1.11 -9.49
CA GLY A 61 6.90 -0.10 -9.23
C GLY A 61 6.41 1.31 -9.41
N PHE A 62 7.11 2.24 -8.76
CA PHE A 62 6.80 3.66 -8.87
C PHE A 62 8.08 4.48 -8.84
N VAL A 63 8.16 5.52 -9.65
CA VAL A 63 9.28 6.44 -9.66
C VAL A 63 8.83 7.88 -9.68
N TYR A 64 9.44 8.71 -8.84
CA TYR A 64 9.27 10.15 -8.87
C TYR A 64 10.54 10.88 -8.43
N VAL A 65 10.54 12.19 -8.59
CA VAL A 65 11.56 13.08 -8.03
C VAL A 65 10.95 13.81 -6.84
N ILE A 66 11.64 13.82 -5.72
CA ILE A 66 11.16 14.48 -4.49
C ILE A 66 10.90 15.97 -4.78
N PRO A 67 9.68 16.48 -4.53
CA PRO A 67 9.32 17.84 -4.89
C PRO A 67 10.07 18.87 -4.01
N PRO A 68 10.17 20.14 -4.44
CA PRO A 68 10.71 21.21 -3.62
C PRO A 68 9.98 21.32 -2.27
N GLY A 69 10.73 21.60 -1.20
CA GLY A 69 10.17 21.75 0.15
C GLY A 69 10.15 20.47 0.99
N GLU A 70 10.47 19.31 0.41
CA GLU A 70 10.59 18.04 1.13
C GLU A 70 12.05 17.63 1.39
N PRO A 71 12.33 16.85 2.46
CA PRO A 71 13.66 16.31 2.70
C PRO A 71 14.18 15.49 1.52
N GLY A 72 15.32 15.90 0.96
CA GLY A 72 15.92 15.24 -0.20
C GLY A 72 15.38 15.71 -1.55
N ALA A 73 14.71 16.86 -1.62
CA ALA A 73 14.25 17.50 -2.86
C ALA A 73 15.24 17.36 -4.02
N GLY A 74 14.71 17.04 -5.21
CA GLY A 74 15.49 16.81 -6.42
C GLY A 74 16.12 15.42 -6.55
N LYS A 75 16.13 14.60 -5.49
CA LYS A 75 16.58 13.20 -5.61
C LYS A 75 15.50 12.34 -6.25
N ARG A 76 15.92 11.40 -7.09
CA ARG A 76 15.07 10.35 -7.66
C ARG A 76 14.78 9.29 -6.60
N VAL A 77 13.52 8.91 -6.50
CA VAL A 77 13.03 7.82 -5.64
C VAL A 77 12.52 6.70 -6.54
N THR A 78 12.98 5.49 -6.30
CA THR A 78 12.53 4.29 -7.00
C THR A 78 11.90 3.34 -5.99
N MET A 79 10.70 2.86 -6.29
CA MET A 79 9.95 1.93 -5.46
C MET A 79 9.75 0.62 -6.20
N GLN A 80 9.89 -0.49 -5.48
CA GLN A 80 9.60 -1.83 -5.97
C GLN A 80 8.68 -2.53 -4.99
N LEU A 81 7.56 -3.05 -5.48
CA LEU A 81 6.73 -3.99 -4.75
C LEU A 81 7.47 -5.34 -4.71
N ILE A 82 7.71 -5.86 -3.51
CA ILE A 82 8.40 -7.15 -3.30
C ILE A 82 7.39 -8.27 -3.03
N ASP A 83 6.34 -7.94 -2.28
CA ASP A 83 5.22 -8.79 -2.01
C ASP A 83 3.99 -7.91 -1.77
N GLU A 84 2.84 -8.55 -1.56
CA GLU A 84 1.56 -7.88 -1.33
C GLU A 84 1.59 -6.81 -0.23
N TYR A 85 2.49 -6.91 0.75
CA TYR A 85 2.52 -6.03 1.92
C TYR A 85 3.81 -5.22 2.06
N THR A 86 4.73 -5.29 1.08
CA THR A 86 6.06 -4.72 1.21
C THR A 86 6.52 -3.98 -0.04
N VAL A 87 6.83 -2.69 0.13
CA VAL A 87 7.55 -1.87 -0.84
C VAL A 87 8.96 -1.59 -0.34
N ILE A 88 9.92 -1.71 -1.23
CA ILE A 88 11.28 -1.24 -1.00
C ILE A 88 11.46 0.09 -1.75
N LEU A 89 11.70 1.14 -0.98
CA LEU A 89 11.94 2.49 -1.48
C LEU A 89 13.44 2.79 -1.44
N ARG A 90 13.98 3.26 -2.56
CA ARG A 90 15.39 3.64 -2.71
C ARG A 90 15.51 5.09 -3.15
N THR A 91 16.35 5.86 -2.48
CA THR A 91 16.62 7.28 -2.84
C THR A 91 18.04 7.46 -3.33
N GLY A 92 18.23 8.03 -4.54
CA GLY A 92 19.54 8.33 -5.12
C GLY A 92 19.71 7.81 -6.56
N PRO A 93 20.84 8.15 -7.21
CA PRO A 93 21.07 7.84 -8.63
C PRO A 93 21.38 6.36 -8.92
N ASP A 94 21.86 5.59 -7.93
CA ASP A 94 22.28 4.19 -8.08
C ASP A 94 21.78 3.30 -6.94
N SER A 95 21.33 2.09 -7.26
CA SER A 95 20.87 1.10 -6.25
C SER A 95 21.96 0.68 -5.26
N ALA A 96 23.25 0.70 -5.65
CA ALA A 96 24.36 0.32 -4.78
C ALA A 96 24.71 1.36 -3.68
N LYS A 97 24.25 2.61 -3.84
CA LYS A 97 24.46 3.68 -2.85
C LYS A 97 23.15 4.30 -2.36
N ALA A 98 22.02 3.75 -2.78
CA ALA A 98 20.72 4.23 -2.38
C ALA A 98 20.49 3.93 -0.90
N VAL A 99 19.92 4.91 -0.19
CA VAL A 99 19.34 4.64 1.11
C VAL A 99 18.07 3.84 0.88
N GLU A 100 18.06 2.60 1.35
CA GLU A 100 16.93 1.68 1.27
C GLU A 100 16.02 1.83 2.47
N GLN A 101 14.71 1.87 2.23
CA GLN A 101 13.67 1.93 3.25
C GLN A 101 12.63 0.83 2.97
N VAL A 102 12.18 0.18 4.03
CA VAL A 102 11.11 -0.82 3.98
C VAL A 102 9.80 -0.14 4.36
N TRP A 103 8.82 -0.23 3.47
CA TRP A 103 7.48 0.34 3.67
C TRP A 103 6.47 -0.80 3.71
N LYS A 104 5.58 -0.76 4.69
CA LYS A 104 4.55 -1.77 4.89
C LYS A 104 3.19 -1.24 4.49
N ARG A 105 2.41 -2.08 3.82
CA ARG A 105 1.03 -1.72 3.48
C ARG A 105 0.24 -1.50 4.77
N CYS A 106 -0.61 -0.48 4.79
CA CYS A 106 -1.43 -0.15 5.95
C CYS A 106 -2.85 0.26 5.53
N ALA A 107 -3.76 0.29 6.49
CA ALA A 107 -5.12 0.75 6.25
C ALA A 107 -5.16 2.23 5.82
N LYS A 108 -6.17 2.58 5.03
CA LYS A 108 -6.48 3.98 4.71
C LYS A 108 -6.62 4.78 6.01
N PRO A 109 -6.04 5.99 6.11
CA PRO A 109 -6.33 6.88 7.22
C PRO A 109 -7.85 7.08 7.35
N MET A 110 -8.38 6.96 8.57
CA MET A 110 -9.78 7.31 8.82
C MET A 110 -9.96 8.82 8.59
N ALA A 111 -11.02 9.19 7.88
CA ALA A 111 -11.36 10.58 7.58
C ALA A 111 -12.00 11.28 8.80
#